data_AF-A0A8T7L8K0-F1
#
_entry.id   AF-A0A8T7L8K0-F1
#
_cell.length_a   1.000
_cell.length_b   1.000
_cell.length_c   1.000
_cell.angle_alpha   90.00
_cell.angle_beta   90.00
_cell.angle_gamma   90.00
#
_symmetry.space_group_name_H-M   'P 1'
#
loop_
_entity.id
_entity.type
_entity.pdbx_description
1 polymer ?
#
loop_
_entity_poly.entity_id
_entity_poly.type
_entity_poly.pdbx_seq_one_letter_code
_entity_poly.pdbx_strand_id
1 'polypeptide(L)'
;MNIVRCISCDGYGWFEEDGDPSDCDWCGGIGYVYRGADGADRRIPPGDYEQVAARLEQLEQERLRDLGYTGEARRPWEQKIRRQRQGTQD
;
A
#
# COMPACT_ATOMS: atom_id res chain seq x y z
N MET A 1 -19.78 3.44 -3.30
CA MET A 1 -18.89 2.40 -3.85
C MET A 1 -17.73 2.25 -2.86
N ASN A 2 -17.35 1.05 -2.46
CA ASN A 2 -16.24 0.86 -1.52
C ASN A 2 -14.94 0.59 -2.29
N ILE A 3 -13.79 0.99 -1.76
CA ILE A 3 -12.48 0.59 -2.30
C ILE A 3 -11.97 -0.56 -1.45
N VAL A 4 -11.67 -1.69 -2.10
CA VAL A 4 -11.21 -2.91 -1.45
C VAL A 4 -9.93 -3.39 -2.11
N ARG A 5 -9.15 -4.18 -1.37
CA ARG A 5 -7.94 -4.81 -1.91
C ARG A 5 -8.30 -5.73 -3.07
N CYS A 6 -7.49 -5.71 -4.12
CA CYS A 6 -7.69 -6.55 -5.29
C CYS A 6 -7.63 -8.02 -4.91
N ILE A 7 -8.71 -8.78 -5.13
CA ILE A 7 -8.75 -10.22 -4.85
C ILE A 7 -7.81 -11.03 -5.74
N SER A 8 -7.47 -10.49 -6.92
CA SER A 8 -6.60 -11.18 -7.87
C SER A 8 -5.16 -11.24 -7.35
N CYS A 9 -4.56 -10.10 -6.99
CA CYS A 9 -3.14 -10.03 -6.61
C CYS A 9 -2.89 -9.74 -5.13
N ASP A 10 -3.95 -9.67 -4.31
CA ASP A 10 -3.90 -9.27 -2.89
C ASP A 10 -3.10 -7.97 -2.65
N GLY A 11 -3.10 -7.06 -3.63
CA GLY A 11 -2.37 -5.79 -3.56
C GLY A 11 -0.86 -5.88 -3.78
N TYR A 12 -0.31 -7.04 -4.16
CA TYR A 12 1.15 -7.23 -4.36
C TYR A 12 1.60 -7.16 -5.82
N GLY A 13 0.67 -7.24 -6.77
CA GLY A 13 1.00 -7.39 -8.19
C GLY A 13 1.35 -8.84 -8.54
N TRP A 14 1.96 -9.04 -9.70
CA TRP A 14 2.41 -10.34 -10.17
C TRP A 14 3.89 -10.32 -10.51
N PHE A 15 4.46 -11.52 -10.61
CA PHE A 15 5.79 -11.74 -11.16
C PHE A 15 5.65 -12.69 -12.35
N GLU A 16 6.35 -12.38 -13.43
CA GLU A 16 6.52 -13.27 -14.56
C GLU A 16 7.43 -14.45 -14.20
N GLU A 17 7.51 -15.46 -15.07
CA GLU A 17 8.27 -16.69 -14.82
C GLU A 17 9.78 -16.46 -14.63
N ASP A 18 10.31 -15.39 -15.21
CA ASP A 18 11.70 -14.94 -15.06
C ASP A 18 11.93 -14.10 -13.77
N GLY A 19 10.86 -13.81 -13.03
CA GLY A 19 10.87 -13.02 -11.82
C GLY A 19 10.71 -11.52 -12.04
N ASP A 20 10.44 -11.07 -13.28
CA ASP A 20 10.20 -9.66 -13.55
C ASP A 20 8.81 -9.22 -13.01
N PRO A 21 8.71 -8.02 -12.42
CA PRO A 21 7.44 -7.53 -11.91
C PRO A 21 6.48 -7.21 -13.07
N SER A 22 5.24 -7.66 -12.96
CA SER A 22 4.17 -7.34 -13.90
C SER A 22 2.94 -6.78 -13.21
N ASP A 23 2.24 -5.90 -13.93
CA ASP A 23 0.99 -5.32 -13.45
C ASP A 23 -0.10 -6.40 -13.40
N CYS A 24 -0.86 -6.40 -12.31
CA CYS A 24 -2.06 -7.22 -12.26
C CYS A 24 -3.10 -6.68 -13.24
N ASP A 25 -3.44 -7.43 -14.28
CA ASP A 25 -4.42 -7.03 -15.31
C ASP A 25 -5.79 -6.63 -14.73
N TRP A 26 -6.21 -7.29 -13.64
CA TRP A 26 -7.49 -7.06 -13.00
C TRP A 26 -7.60 -5.66 -12.38
N CYS A 27 -6.62 -5.24 -11.58
CA CYS A 27 -6.62 -3.92 -10.95
C CYS A 27 -5.80 -2.88 -11.71
N GLY A 28 -5.00 -3.30 -12.70
CA GLY A 28 -4.08 -2.43 -13.41
C GLY A 28 -2.87 -1.99 -12.61
N GLY A 29 -2.35 -2.86 -11.75
CA GLY A 29 -1.22 -2.52 -10.88
C GLY A 29 -1.55 -1.65 -9.66
N ILE A 30 -2.79 -1.15 -9.52
CA ILE A 30 -3.19 -0.27 -8.39
C ILE A 30 -3.21 -1.01 -7.06
N GLY A 31 -3.42 -2.33 -7.08
CA GLY A 31 -3.58 -3.16 -5.88
C GLY A 31 -4.97 -3.07 -5.22
N TYR A 32 -5.84 -2.17 -5.70
CA TYR A 32 -7.20 -1.96 -5.19
C TYR A 32 -8.23 -1.88 -6.33
N VAL A 33 -9.48 -2.18 -6.01
CA VAL A 33 -10.63 -2.18 -6.93
C VAL A 33 -11.86 -1.56 -6.26
N TYR A 34 -12.82 -1.11 -7.05
CA TYR A 34 -14.14 -0.76 -6.55
C TYR A 34 -14.98 -2.01 -6.30
N ARG A 35 -15.67 -2.06 -5.16
CA ARG A 35 -16.75 -3.01 -4.89
C ARG A 35 -18.11 -2.32 -5.00
N GLY A 36 -18.91 -2.81 -5.92
CA GLY A 36 -20.31 -2.40 -6.10
C GLY A 36 -21.22 -2.92 -4.98
N ALA A 37 -22.46 -2.40 -4.93
CA ALA A 37 -23.47 -2.87 -3.98
C ALA A 37 -23.95 -4.31 -4.28
N ASP A 38 -23.76 -4.75 -5.52
CA ASP A 38 -23.94 -6.13 -5.99
C ASP A 38 -22.80 -7.07 -5.54
N GLY A 39 -21.78 -6.54 -4.85
CA GLY A 39 -20.59 -7.29 -4.45
C GLY A 39 -19.59 -7.51 -5.59
N ALA A 40 -19.87 -7.01 -6.80
CA ALA A 40 -18.98 -7.17 -7.93
C ALA A 40 -17.79 -6.21 -7.85
N ASP A 41 -16.59 -6.75 -8.08
CA ASP A 41 -15.35 -5.99 -8.11
C ASP A 41 -15.08 -5.47 -9.52
N ARG A 42 -14.68 -4.20 -9.62
CA ARG A 42 -14.37 -3.51 -10.90
C ARG A 42 -13.11 -2.68 -10.76
N ARG A 43 -12.31 -2.65 -11.82
CA ARG A 43 -11.11 -1.80 -11.91
C ARG A 43 -11.50 -0.34 -11.69
N ILE A 44 -10.69 0.38 -10.91
CA ILE A 44 -10.82 1.83 -10.76
C ILE A 44 -10.43 2.44 -12.12
N PRO A 45 -11.31 3.20 -12.78
CA PRO A 45 -11.01 3.79 -14.08
C PRO A 45 -10.01 4.96 -13.91
N PRO A 46 -9.14 5.24 -14.90
CA PRO A 46 -8.17 6.32 -14.81
C PRO A 46 -8.75 7.70 -14.51
N GLY A 47 -9.98 7.97 -14.97
CA GLY A 47 -10.69 9.24 -14.70
C GLY A 47 -11.01 9.48 -13.22
N ASP A 48 -10.98 8.43 -12.39
CA ASP A 48 -11.29 8.52 -10.97
C ASP A 48 -10.03 8.65 -10.11
N TYR A 49 -8.83 8.47 -10.68
CA TYR A 49 -7.57 8.39 -9.91
C TYR A 49 -7.36 9.59 -9.01
N GLU A 50 -7.56 10.81 -9.52
CA GLU A 50 -7.41 12.03 -8.72
C GLU A 50 -8.41 12.06 -7.54
N GLN A 51 -9.65 11.63 -7.77
CA GLN A 51 -10.70 11.62 -6.75
C GLN A 51 -10.38 10.61 -5.63
N VAL A 52 -9.81 9.46 -5.96
CA VAL A 52 -9.56 8.39 -4.98
C VAL A 52 -8.12 8.34 -4.46
N ALA A 53 -7.22 9.17 -4.97
CA ALA A 53 -5.79 9.14 -4.63
C ALA A 53 -5.55 9.17 -3.12
N ALA A 54 -6.17 10.12 -2.42
CA ALA A 54 -6.01 10.25 -0.96
C ALA A 54 -6.51 9.00 -0.20
N ARG A 55 -7.57 8.36 -0.69
CA ARG A 55 -8.09 7.12 -0.09
C ARG A 55 -7.19 5.93 -0.36
N LEU A 56 -6.65 5.82 -1.58
CA LEU A 56 -5.70 4.77 -1.95
C LEU A 56 -4.42 4.88 -1.12
N GLU A 57 -3.89 6.09 -0.93
CA GLU A 57 -2.72 6.33 -0.09
C GLU A 57 -2.99 5.93 1.37
N GLN A 58 -4.16 6.30 1.91
CA GLN A 58 -4.54 5.91 3.27
C GLN A 58 -4.61 4.39 3.42
N LEU A 59 -5.25 3.69 2.48
CA LEU A 59 -5.35 2.23 2.49
C LEU A 59 -3.97 1.57 2.43
N GLU A 60 -3.06 2.15 1.65
CA GLU A 60 -1.69 1.63 1.55
C GLU A 60 -0.90 1.85 2.84
N GLN A 61 -1.03 3.01 3.49
CA GLN A 61 -0.44 3.22 4.80
C GLN A 61 -1.01 2.27 5.86
N GLU A 62 -2.32 1.98 5.81
CA GLU A 62 -2.96 0.97 6.67
C GLU A 62 -2.35 -0.41 6.42
N ARG A 63 -2.25 -0.82 5.15
CA ARG A 63 -1.63 -2.09 4.76
C ARG A 63 -0.18 -2.21 5.21
N LEU A 64 0.62 -1.16 5.03
CA LEU A 64 2.02 -1.15 5.45
C LEU A 64 2.12 -1.35 6.97
N ARG A 65 1.27 -0.68 7.76
CA ARG A 65 1.22 -0.88 9.22
C ARG A 65 0.85 -2.33 9.59
N ASP A 66 -0.10 -2.93 8.88
CA ASP A 66 -0.47 -4.34 9.09
C ASP A 66 0.69 -5.30 8.79
N LEU A 67 1.56 -4.94 7.83
CA LEU A 67 2.81 -5.66 7.53
C LEU A 67 3.94 -5.38 8.54
N GLY A 68 3.68 -4.59 9.58
CA GLY A 68 4.66 -4.20 10.59
C GLY A 68 5.56 -3.03 10.19
N TYR A 69 5.23 -2.31 9.11
CA TYR A 69 5.92 -1.07 8.78
C TYR A 69 5.48 0.04 9.74
N THR A 70 6.44 0.54 10.52
CA THR A 70 6.17 1.55 11.55
C THR A 70 6.32 2.99 11.04
N GLY A 71 6.80 3.19 9.81
CA GLY A 71 7.17 4.52 9.31
C GLY A 71 8.44 5.09 9.96
N GLU A 72 9.08 4.34 10.86
CA GLU A 72 10.34 4.76 11.48
C GLU A 72 11.53 4.40 10.61
N ALA A 73 12.62 5.15 10.81
CA ALA A 73 13.86 4.89 10.11
C ALA A 73 14.38 3.47 10.40
N ARG A 74 14.72 2.74 9.33
CA ARG A 74 15.10 1.33 9.39
C ARG A 74 16.40 1.12 10.17
N ARG A 75 17.33 2.09 10.13
CA ARG A 75 18.62 1.95 10.80
C ARG A 75 18.53 2.47 12.24
N PRO A 76 19.06 1.75 13.23
CA PRO A 76 18.97 2.17 14.64
C PRO A 76 19.50 3.60 14.89
N TRP A 77 20.55 4.05 14.20
CA TRP A 77 21.12 5.40 14.38
C TRP A 77 20.30 6.53 13.74
N GLU A 78 19.32 6.18 12.91
CA GLU A 78 18.39 7.13 12.28
C GLU A 78 17.12 7.33 13.14
N GLN A 79 16.89 6.46 14.13
CA GLN A 79 15.72 6.53 15.01
C GLN A 79 15.90 7.64 16.06
N LYS A 80 15.01 8.64 16.05
CA LYS A 80 15.04 9.80 16.96
C LYS A 80 15.06 9.40 18.45
N ILE A 81 14.29 8.37 18.82
CA ILE A 81 14.26 7.78 20.17
C ILE A 81 15.64 7.32 20.65
N ARG A 82 16.51 6.83 19.76
CA ARG A 82 17.83 6.31 20.13
C ARG A 82 18.89 7.40 20.25
N ARG A 83 18.67 8.58 19.63
CA ARG A 83 19.54 9.75 19.80
C ARG A 83 19.41 10.41 21.17
N GLN A 84 18.27 10.25 21.85
CA GLN A 84 18.03 10.84 23.16
C GLN A 84 18.93 10.26 24.28
N ARG A 85 19.50 9.06 24.09
CA ARG A 85 20.38 8.43 25.10
C ARG A 85 21.85 8.84 25.03
N GLN A 86 22.26 9.64 24.03
CA GLN A 86 23.66 10.05 23.86
C GLN A 86 23.97 11.46 24.43
N GLY A 87 22.99 12.14 25.05
CA GLY A 87 23.11 13.52 25.50
C GLY A 87 23.08 13.75 27.01
N THR A 88 23.26 12.72 27.85
CA THR A 88 23.29 12.91 29.31
C THR A 88 24.51 12.21 29.89
N GLN A 89 25.62 12.93 29.89
CA GLN A 89 26.74 12.74 30.81
C GLN A 89 27.02 14.13 31.38
N ASP A 90 26.37 14.45 32.50
CA ASP A 90 26.88 15.39 33.50
C ASP A 90 27.60 14.57 34.58
#